data_AF-A0A7J7SDY4-F1
#
_entry.id   AF-A0A7J7SDY4-F1
#
_cell.length_a   1.000
_cell.length_b   1.000
_cell.length_c   1.000
_cell.angle_alpha   90.00
_cell.angle_beta   90.00
_cell.angle_gamma   90.00
#
_symmetry.space_group_name_H-M   'P 1'
#
loop_
_entity.id
_entity.type
_entity.pdbx_description
1 polymer ?
#
loop_
_entity_poly.entity_id
_entity_poly.type
_entity_poly.pdbx_seq_one_letter_code
_entity_poly.pdbx_strand_id
1 'polypeptide(L)'
;MHRWWYNATGGSCQQFVYGGCGGNNNNYLTKEECLEKCADVTEYCTAKAVTGPCRASFPRWYFDTEKNSCDNFIYGGCWGNKNNYLSKEACMSRCVGKQLYPVLPLSTKVVVLAGLFVMVLILLLGASVVCLIRVARRNQERTLRTVWSSGDDKEHLVKNTYVL
;
A
#
# COMPACT_ATOMS: atom_id res chain seq x y z
N MET A 1 23.28 -2.92 16.68
CA MET A 1 22.05 -2.40 16.02
C MET A 1 22.19 -2.59 14.52
N HIS A 2 21.15 -3.06 13.84
CA HIS A 2 21.20 -3.21 12.39
C HIS A 2 21.30 -1.84 11.71
N ARG A 3 22.25 -1.70 10.79
CA ARG A 3 22.52 -0.50 9.99
C ARG A 3 22.79 -0.91 8.54
N TRP A 4 22.88 0.07 7.65
CA TRP A 4 23.14 -0.13 6.23
C TRP A 4 24.43 0.58 5.83
N TRP A 5 25.21 -0.03 4.94
CA TRP A 5 26.38 0.56 4.32
C TRP A 5 26.33 0.34 2.81
N TYR A 6 26.86 1.28 2.04
CA TYR A 6 26.99 1.20 0.60
C TYR A 6 28.27 0.47 0.21
N ASN A 7 28.11 -0.69 -0.39
CA ASN A 7 29.18 -1.42 -1.04
C ASN A 7 29.39 -0.86 -2.46
N ALA A 8 30.43 -0.05 -2.64
CA ALA A 8 30.74 0.57 -3.92
C ALA A 8 31.17 -0.45 -5.00
N THR A 9 31.81 -1.56 -4.61
CA THR A 9 32.22 -2.63 -5.54
C THR A 9 31.01 -3.37 -6.11
N GLY A 10 30.03 -3.66 -5.26
CA GLY A 10 28.76 -4.29 -5.66
C GLY A 10 27.67 -3.31 -6.08
N GLY A 11 27.92 -2.01 -5.96
CA GLY A 11 26.95 -0.94 -6.22
C GLY A 11 25.65 -1.06 -5.41
N SER A 12 25.68 -1.61 -4.20
CA SER A 12 24.47 -1.94 -3.44
C SER A 12 24.58 -1.60 -1.95
N CYS A 13 23.44 -1.26 -1.34
CA CYS A 13 23.34 -1.08 0.11
C CYS A 13 23.16 -2.44 0.80
N GLN A 14 24.07 -2.79 1.69
CA GLN A 14 24.11 -4.04 2.43
C GLN A 14 23.92 -3.77 3.93
N GLN A 15 23.27 -4.71 4.62
CA GLN A 15 23.03 -4.60 6.05
C GLN A 15 24.26 -5.07 6.84
N PHE A 16 24.54 -4.42 7.96
CA PHE A 16 25.60 -4.82 8.89
C PHE A 16 25.18 -4.56 10.35
N VAL A 17 25.90 -5.17 11.29
CA VAL A 17 25.70 -4.95 12.73
C VAL A 17 26.66 -3.86 13.19
N TYR A 18 26.10 -2.71 13.59
CA TYR A 18 26.87 -1.61 14.17
C TYR A 18 26.92 -1.70 15.70
N GLY A 19 28.12 -1.54 16.26
CA GLY A 19 28.41 -1.68 17.69
C GLY A 19 27.88 -0.52 18.57
N GLY A 20 27.48 0.61 17.98
CA GLY A 20 26.84 1.71 18.70
C GLY A 20 27.71 2.97 18.88
N CYS A 21 29.03 2.88 18.74
CA CYS A 21 29.94 4.03 18.76
C CYS A 21 31.05 3.91 17.70
N GLY A 22 31.64 5.05 17.33
CA GLY A 22 32.67 5.14 16.29
C GLY A 22 32.13 5.02 14.86
N GLY A 23 32.91 4.41 13.97
CA GLY A 23 32.55 4.17 12.56
C GLY A 23 32.92 5.31 11.61
N ASN A 24 32.31 5.26 10.41
CA ASN A 24 32.48 6.26 9.35
C ASN A 24 31.11 6.66 8.76
N ASN A 25 31.11 7.57 7.78
CA ASN A 25 29.88 8.10 7.17
C ASN A 25 29.09 7.07 6.34
N ASN A 26 29.65 5.90 6.04
CA ASN A 26 28.99 4.83 5.31
C ASN A 26 28.15 3.95 6.25
N ASN A 27 27.26 4.59 7.00
CA ASN A 27 26.45 3.99 8.06
C ASN A 27 25.09 4.69 8.14
N TYR A 28 24.05 4.03 7.64
CA TYR A 28 22.71 4.57 7.48
C TYR A 28 21.71 3.77 8.32
N LEU A 29 20.68 4.44 8.82
CA LEU A 29 19.66 3.77 9.64
C LEU A 29 18.76 2.89 8.78
N THR A 30 18.41 3.37 7.59
CA THR A 30 17.50 2.70 6.66
C THR A 30 18.21 2.39 5.34
N LYS A 31 17.68 1.42 4.60
CA LYS A 31 18.21 1.07 3.28
C LYS A 31 17.99 2.24 2.31
N GLU A 32 16.88 2.93 2.48
CA GLU A 32 16.41 4.05 1.68
C GLU A 32 17.40 5.21 1.76
N GLU A 33 17.80 5.60 2.98
CA GLU A 33 18.79 6.65 3.21
C GLU A 33 20.14 6.32 2.54
N CYS A 34 20.57 5.06 2.65
CA CYS A 34 21.78 4.58 1.98
C CYS A 34 21.67 4.67 0.44
N LEU A 35 20.55 4.25 -0.13
CA LEU A 35 20.33 4.24 -1.58
C LEU A 35 20.23 5.66 -2.12
N GLU A 36 19.54 6.56 -1.42
CA GLU A 36 19.43 7.96 -1.80
C GLU A 36 20.80 8.64 -1.78
N LYS A 37 21.56 8.47 -0.69
CA LYS A 37 22.85 9.14 -0.52
C LYS A 37 23.97 8.56 -1.39
N CYS A 38 23.93 7.26 -1.70
CA CYS A 38 25.08 6.60 -2.33
C CYS A 38 24.78 5.93 -3.68
N ALA A 39 23.53 5.55 -3.95
CA ALA A 39 23.18 4.79 -5.16
C ALA A 39 22.54 5.65 -6.26
N ASP A 40 22.11 6.88 -5.96
CA ASP A 40 21.50 7.85 -6.89
C ASP A 40 20.49 7.19 -7.85
N VAL A 41 19.65 6.32 -7.29
CA VAL A 41 18.75 5.46 -8.08
C VAL A 41 17.70 6.30 -8.81
N THR A 42 17.37 7.46 -8.24
CA THR A 42 16.37 8.38 -8.76
C THR A 42 16.77 8.95 -10.12
N GLU A 43 17.99 9.48 -10.28
CA GLU A 43 18.46 10.06 -11.55
C GLU A 43 18.71 8.99 -12.62
N TYR A 44 19.24 7.83 -12.22
CA TYR A 44 19.71 6.79 -13.13
C TYR A 44 18.62 5.79 -13.54
N CYS A 45 17.63 5.53 -12.69
CA CYS A 45 16.68 4.42 -12.92
C CYS A 45 15.22 4.86 -12.85
N THR A 46 14.86 5.91 -12.12
CA THR A 46 13.44 6.32 -12.01
C THR A 46 13.04 7.46 -12.94
N ALA A 47 13.99 8.27 -13.39
CA ALA A 47 13.72 9.36 -14.32
C ALA A 47 13.15 8.81 -15.64
N LYS A 48 12.13 9.46 -16.21
CA LYS A 48 11.59 9.06 -17.52
C LYS A 48 12.63 9.27 -18.63
N ALA A 49 12.57 8.49 -19.70
CA ALA A 49 13.44 8.71 -20.87
C ALA A 49 13.26 10.12 -21.47
N VAL A 50 14.36 10.76 -21.85
CA VAL A 50 14.37 12.12 -22.42
C VAL A 50 15.13 12.12 -23.74
N THR A 51 14.42 12.40 -24.84
CA THR A 51 15.03 12.58 -26.16
C THR A 51 15.89 13.84 -26.22
N GLY A 52 15.50 14.93 -25.55
CA GLY A 52 16.20 16.21 -25.61
C GLY A 52 15.91 17.00 -26.91
N PRO A 53 16.45 18.22 -27.04
CA PRO A 53 16.10 19.15 -28.13
C PRO A 53 16.87 18.91 -29.43
N CYS A 54 18.00 18.19 -29.37
CA CYS A 54 18.76 17.85 -30.58
C CYS A 54 18.03 16.80 -31.43
N ARG A 55 18.36 16.75 -32.73
CA ARG A 55 17.62 15.97 -33.74
C ARG A 55 18.39 14.77 -34.30
N ALA A 56 19.45 14.32 -33.63
CA ALA A 56 20.08 13.06 -33.99
C ALA A 56 19.18 11.88 -33.56
N SER A 57 19.45 10.68 -34.10
CA SER A 57 18.70 9.47 -33.76
C SER A 57 19.64 8.42 -33.17
N PHE A 58 19.90 8.52 -31.87
CA PHE A 58 20.70 7.54 -31.16
C PHE A 58 19.77 6.55 -30.43
N PRO A 59 19.72 5.26 -30.83
CA PRO A 59 19.04 4.24 -30.06
C PRO A 59 19.71 4.10 -28.69
N ARG A 60 18.91 4.20 -27.63
CA ARG A 60 19.36 4.09 -26.24
C ARG A 60 18.39 3.24 -25.45
N TRP A 61 18.84 2.82 -24.27
CA TRP A 61 18.04 2.07 -23.31
C TRP A 61 17.76 2.94 -22.09
N TYR A 62 16.58 2.78 -21.49
CA TYR A 62 16.22 3.38 -20.21
C TYR A 62 15.50 2.34 -19.36
N PHE A 63 15.55 2.49 -18.05
CA PHE A 63 14.80 1.66 -17.13
C PHE A 63 13.38 2.19 -16.98
N ASP A 64 12.41 1.36 -17.31
CA ASP A 64 10.99 1.61 -17.09
C ASP A 64 10.58 1.01 -15.75
N THR A 65 10.31 1.88 -14.78
CA THR A 65 9.89 1.47 -13.43
C THR A 65 8.50 0.84 -13.38
N GLU A 66 7.63 1.15 -14.34
CA GLU A 66 6.27 0.58 -14.39
C GLU A 66 6.31 -0.87 -14.87
N LYS A 67 7.20 -1.17 -15.83
CA LYS A 67 7.43 -2.53 -16.34
C LYS A 67 8.50 -3.29 -15.57
N ASN A 68 9.25 -2.59 -14.72
CA ASN A 68 10.42 -3.11 -14.02
C ASN A 68 11.45 -3.74 -14.99
N SER A 69 11.65 -3.10 -16.15
CA SER A 69 12.50 -3.60 -17.23
C SER A 69 13.16 -2.48 -18.02
N CYS A 70 14.29 -2.77 -18.65
CA CYS A 70 14.92 -1.84 -19.59
C CYS A 70 14.29 -1.93 -20.99
N ASP A 71 13.84 -0.78 -21.50
CA ASP A 71 13.24 -0.58 -22.82
C ASP A 71 14.07 0.39 -23.66
N ASN A 72 13.81 0.41 -24.98
CA ASN A 72 14.51 1.30 -25.91
C ASN A 72 13.78 2.64 -26.10
N PHE A 73 14.55 3.68 -26.42
CA PHE A 73 14.05 4.98 -26.85
C PHE A 73 15.07 5.66 -27.78
N ILE A 74 14.66 6.76 -28.43
CA ILE A 74 15.57 7.57 -29.25
C ILE A 74 16.05 8.78 -28.45
N TYR A 75 17.37 8.89 -28.33
CA TYR A 75 18.03 10.06 -27.78
C TYR A 75 18.49 11.00 -28.90
N GLY A 76 18.12 12.27 -28.77
CA GLY A 76 18.38 13.36 -29.71
C GLY A 76 19.84 13.78 -29.78
N GLY A 77 20.66 13.38 -28.80
CA GLY A 77 22.11 13.64 -28.76
C GLY A 77 22.55 14.71 -27.77
N CYS A 78 21.62 15.48 -27.18
CA CYS A 78 21.95 16.50 -26.19
C CYS A 78 20.85 16.68 -25.13
N TRP A 79 21.21 17.20 -23.95
CA TRP A 79 20.29 17.57 -22.85
C TRP A 79 19.31 16.47 -22.43
N GLY A 80 19.78 15.22 -22.35
CA GLY A 80 19.06 14.11 -21.72
C GLY A 80 19.28 14.05 -20.20
N ASN A 81 18.85 12.97 -19.57
CA ASN A 81 19.15 12.62 -18.17
C ASN A 81 20.01 11.35 -18.08
N LYS A 82 20.25 10.86 -16.85
CA LYS A 82 21.12 9.69 -16.61
C LYS A 82 20.44 8.33 -16.83
N ASN A 83 19.11 8.28 -16.94
CA ASN A 83 18.40 7.09 -17.36
C ASN A 83 18.50 6.91 -18.88
N ASN A 84 19.73 6.76 -19.36
CA ASN A 84 20.11 6.73 -20.77
C ASN A 84 21.39 5.89 -20.93
N TYR A 85 21.22 4.67 -21.43
CA TYR A 85 22.25 3.65 -21.52
C TYR A 85 22.49 3.23 -22.97
N LEU A 86 23.72 2.83 -23.27
CA LEU A 86 24.11 2.36 -24.61
C LEU A 86 23.61 0.95 -24.91
N SER A 87 23.45 0.11 -23.89
CA SER A 87 22.99 -1.28 -24.03
C SER A 87 21.98 -1.65 -22.96
N LYS A 88 21.20 -2.70 -23.25
CA LYS A 88 20.24 -3.29 -22.31
C LYS A 88 20.95 -3.79 -21.07
N GLU A 89 22.12 -4.41 -21.23
CA GLU A 89 22.90 -5.00 -20.14
C GLU A 89 23.41 -3.93 -19.18
N ALA A 90 23.87 -2.79 -19.70
CA ALA A 90 24.29 -1.65 -18.87
C ALA A 90 23.13 -1.09 -18.05
N CYS A 91 21.95 -0.95 -18.67
CA CYS A 91 20.74 -0.52 -17.99
C CYS A 91 20.31 -1.55 -16.92
N MET A 92 20.23 -2.83 -17.27
CA MET A 92 19.79 -3.89 -16.36
C MET A 92 20.76 -4.04 -15.19
N SER A 93 22.07 -4.04 -15.45
CA SER A 93 23.09 -4.10 -14.39
C SER A 93 23.03 -2.90 -13.43
N ARG A 94 22.61 -1.73 -13.92
CA ARG A 94 22.52 -0.53 -13.10
C ARG A 94 21.23 -0.47 -12.28
N CYS A 95 20.11 -0.94 -12.84
CA CYS A 95 18.78 -0.70 -12.30
C CYS A 95 18.03 -1.95 -11.81
N VAL A 96 18.30 -3.13 -12.37
CA VAL A 96 17.68 -4.39 -11.92
C VAL A 96 18.43 -4.95 -10.72
N GLY A 97 17.70 -5.53 -9.75
CA GLY A 97 18.29 -6.11 -8.54
C GLY A 97 18.72 -5.08 -7.49
N LYS A 98 18.86 -3.81 -7.88
CA LYS A 98 18.73 -2.68 -6.95
C LYS A 98 17.26 -2.54 -6.61
N GLN A 99 16.78 -3.44 -5.75
CA GLN A 99 15.49 -3.30 -5.08
C GLN A 99 15.45 -1.89 -4.46
N LEU A 100 14.88 -0.94 -5.20
CA LEU A 100 13.80 -0.12 -4.65
C LEU A 100 13.01 -1.14 -3.86
N TYR A 101 13.15 -1.09 -2.52
CA TYR A 101 12.14 -1.58 -1.60
C TYR A 101 10.78 -1.43 -2.30
N PRO A 102 9.86 -2.40 -2.19
CA PRO A 102 8.66 -2.37 -2.96
C PRO A 102 8.05 -0.97 -2.85
N VAL A 103 8.20 -0.18 -3.90
CA VAL A 103 7.11 0.62 -4.37
C VAL A 103 6.16 -0.48 -4.80
N LEU A 104 5.49 -1.07 -3.80
CA LEU A 104 4.11 -1.45 -3.94
C LEU A 104 3.59 -0.26 -4.74
N PRO A 105 3.25 -0.46 -6.02
CA PRO A 105 2.76 0.66 -6.77
C PRO A 105 1.54 1.02 -5.95
N LEU A 106 1.65 2.13 -5.24
CA LEU A 106 0.54 2.96 -4.92
C LEU A 106 0.10 3.58 -6.25
N SER A 107 -0.13 2.71 -7.25
CA SER A 107 -1.02 2.97 -8.34
C SER A 107 -2.23 3.46 -7.61
N THR A 108 -2.48 4.76 -7.72
CA THR A 108 -3.53 5.44 -6.98
C THR A 108 -4.85 4.70 -7.15
N LYS A 109 -5.01 4.01 -8.28
CA LYS A 109 -6.07 3.05 -8.59
C LYS A 109 -6.22 1.92 -7.56
N VAL A 110 -5.14 1.26 -7.13
CA VAL A 110 -5.19 0.17 -6.14
C VAL A 110 -5.63 0.68 -4.77
N VAL A 111 -5.13 1.85 -4.35
CA VAL A 111 -5.56 2.48 -3.08
C VAL A 111 -7.00 2.94 -3.14
N VAL A 112 -7.41 3.56 -4.25
CA VAL A 112 -8.79 3.99 -4.46
C VAL A 112 -9.72 2.79 -4.47
N LEU A 113 -9.35 1.70 -5.15
CA LEU A 113 -10.15 0.46 -5.14
C LEU A 113 -10.23 -0.14 -3.73
N ALA A 114 -9.10 -0.28 -3.03
CA ALA A 114 -9.09 -0.78 -1.66
C ALA A 114 -9.93 0.10 -0.73
N GLY A 115 -9.83 1.43 -0.86
CA GLY A 115 -10.64 2.40 -0.11
C GLY A 115 -12.12 2.26 -0.42
N LEU A 116 -12.51 2.16 -1.68
CA LEU A 116 -13.90 1.96 -2.08
C LEU A 116 -14.48 0.64 -1.53
N PHE A 117 -13.71 -0.45 -1.61
CA PHE A 117 -14.13 -1.73 -1.03
C PHE A 117 -14.33 -1.64 0.48
N VAL A 118 -13.40 -1.01 1.20
CA VAL A 118 -13.51 -0.81 2.66
C VAL A 118 -14.74 0.06 3.01
N MET A 119 -14.99 1.14 2.25
CA MET A 119 -16.15 2.00 2.47
C MET A 119 -17.48 1.27 2.25
N VAL A 120 -17.59 0.44 1.21
CA VAL A 120 -18.78 -0.38 0.96
C VAL A 120 -19.01 -1.39 2.09
N LEU A 121 -17.95 -2.05 2.58
CA LEU A 121 -18.06 -2.98 3.70
C LEU A 121 -18.56 -2.29 4.98
N ILE A 122 -18.06 -1.09 5.29
CA ILE A 122 -18.52 -0.33 6.46
C ILE A 122 -20.01 0.02 6.35
N LEU A 123 -20.46 0.45 5.17
CA LEU A 123 -21.88 0.78 4.95
C LEU A 123 -22.79 -0.45 5.07
N LEU A 124 -22.37 -1.60 4.53
CA LEU A 124 -23.12 -2.85 4.63
C LEU A 124 -23.21 -3.37 6.07
N LEU A 125 -22.09 -3.35 6.79
CA LEU A 125 -22.05 -3.73 8.21
C LEU A 125 -22.93 -2.78 9.02
N GLY A 126 -22.83 -1.47 8.81
CA GLY A 126 -23.67 -0.47 9.47
C GLY A 126 -25.17 -0.71 9.23
N ALA A 127 -25.58 -0.95 7.98
CA ALA A 127 -26.97 -1.24 7.64
C ALA A 127 -27.47 -2.55 8.28
N SER A 128 -26.64 -3.59 8.29
CA SER A 128 -26.97 -4.88 8.92
C SER A 128 -27.18 -4.75 10.43
N VAL A 129 -26.31 -4.01 11.13
CA VAL A 129 -26.43 -3.76 12.57
C VAL A 129 -27.68 -2.94 12.88
N VAL A 130 -27.97 -1.89 12.10
CA VAL A 130 -29.21 -1.11 12.26
C VAL A 130 -30.46 -1.98 12.04
N CYS A 131 -30.43 -2.87 11.04
CA CYS A 131 -31.52 -3.80 10.78
C CYS A 131 -31.71 -4.77 11.96
N LEU A 132 -30.63 -5.36 12.47
CA LEU A 132 -30.66 -6.24 13.64
C LEU A 132 -31.18 -5.53 14.88
N ILE A 133 -30.77 -4.29 15.15
CA ILE A 133 -31.29 -3.48 16.27
C ILE A 133 -32.80 -3.25 16.09
N ARG A 134 -33.26 -2.90 14.88
CA ARG A 134 -34.70 -2.70 14.61
C ARG A 134 -35.50 -3.99 14.74
N VAL A 135 -34.98 -5.13 14.27
CA VAL A 135 -35.61 -6.44 14.40
C VAL A 135 -35.65 -6.88 15.86
N ALA A 136 -34.56 -6.72 16.61
CA ALA A 136 -34.49 -7.03 18.03
C ALA A 136 -35.48 -6.16 18.84
N ARG A 137 -35.55 -4.85 18.56
CA ARG A 137 -36.53 -3.96 19.21
C ARG A 137 -37.96 -4.35 18.89
N ARG A 138 -38.26 -4.67 17.62
CA ARG A 138 -39.59 -5.15 17.20
C ARG A 138 -39.94 -6.51 17.82
N ASN A 139 -38.96 -7.39 17.99
CA ASN A 139 -39.15 -8.67 18.66
C ASN A 139 -39.44 -8.47 20.15
N GLN A 140 -38.73 -7.56 20.82
CA GLN A 140 -38.98 -7.21 22.22
C GLN A 140 -40.38 -6.61 22.44
N GLU A 141 -40.83 -5.72 21.53
CA GLU A 141 -42.20 -5.20 21.52
C GLU A 141 -43.26 -6.30 21.31
N ARG A 142 -42.95 -7.32 20.49
CA ARG A 142 -43.83 -8.50 20.29
C ARG A 142 -43.84 -9.44 21.50
N THR A 143 -42.69 -9.75 22.11
CA THR A 143 -42.62 -10.58 23.31
C THR A 143 -43.31 -9.92 24.50
N LEU A 144 -43.22 -8.59 24.64
CA LEU A 144 -43.94 -7.85 25.67
C LEU A 144 -45.47 -7.97 25.48
N ARG A 145 -45.96 -7.90 24.23
CA ARG A 145 -47.37 -8.12 23.91
C ARG A 145 -47.83 -9.56 24.14
N THR A 146 -47.01 -10.57 23.83
CA THR A 146 -47.39 -11.98 24.06
C THR A 146 -47.39 -12.32 25.55
N VAL A 147 -46.46 -11.75 26.34
CA VAL A 147 -46.44 -11.89 27.81
C VAL A 147 -47.69 -11.25 28.44
N TRP A 148 -48.21 -10.16 27.88
CA TRP A 148 -49.46 -9.52 28.33
C TRP A 148 -50.75 -10.10 27.71
N SER A 149 -50.68 -11.12 26.84
CA SER A 149 -51.85 -11.60 26.09
C SER A 149 -52.20 -13.08 26.26
N SER A 150 -51.61 -13.78 27.23
CA SER A 150 -51.93 -15.19 27.47
C SER A 150 -52.26 -15.47 28.94
N GLY A 151 -53.52 -15.23 29.34
CA GLY A 151 -54.20 -16.07 30.32
C GLY A 151 -54.43 -15.54 31.74
N ASP A 152 -53.67 -14.56 32.26
CA ASP A 152 -53.64 -14.36 33.72
C ASP A 152 -54.64 -13.35 34.32
N ASP A 153 -55.45 -12.63 33.52
CA ASP A 153 -56.39 -11.64 34.06
C ASP A 153 -57.82 -12.17 34.32
N LYS A 154 -58.15 -13.43 33.98
CA LYS A 154 -59.54 -13.93 34.06
C LYS A 154 -59.84 -15.00 35.10
N GLU A 155 -58.85 -15.59 35.76
CA GLU A 155 -59.12 -16.59 36.82
C GLU A 155 -59.15 -16.03 38.24
N HIS A 156 -58.64 -14.82 38.50
CA HIS A 156 -58.64 -14.24 39.85
C HIS A 156 -59.87 -13.42 40.23
N LEU A 157 -60.80 -13.13 39.30
CA LEU A 157 -62.00 -12.31 39.59
C LEU A 157 -63.31 -13.10 39.69
N VAL A 158 -63.33 -14.42 39.44
CA VAL A 158 -64.59 -15.20 39.37
C VAL A 158 -64.80 -16.13 40.58
N LYS A 159 -63.81 -16.32 41.46
CA LYS A 159 -63.91 -17.31 42.56
C LYS A 159 -64.40 -16.79 43.92
N ASN A 160 -65.10 -15.64 44.01
CA ASN A 160 -65.54 -15.15 45.33
C ASN A 160 -66.98 -14.62 45.44
N THR A 161 -67.93 -15.12 44.65
CA THR A 161 -69.32 -14.60 44.72
C THR A 161 -70.42 -15.63 44.91
N TYR A 162 -70.12 -16.88 45.31
CA TYR A 162 -71.16 -17.84 45.70
C TYR A 162 -70.71 -18.79 46.82
N VAL A 163 -70.67 -18.31 48.08
CA VAL A 163 -70.99 -19.11 49.29
C VAL A 163 -71.51 -18.19 50.40
N LEU A 164 -72.71 -18.53 50.90
CA LEU A 164 -73.52 -17.98 52.00
C LEU A 164 -74.28 -16.66 51.79
#